data_AF-A0AAW0ATJ3-F1
#
_entry.id   AF-A0AAW0ATJ3-F1
#
_cell.length_a   1.000
_cell.length_b   1.000
_cell.length_c   1.000
_cell.angle_alpha   90.00
_cell.angle_beta   90.00
_cell.angle_gamma   90.00
#
_symmetry.space_group_name_H-M   'P 1'
#
loop_
_entity.id
_entity.type
_entity.pdbx_description
1 polymer ?
#
loop_
_entity_poly.entity_id
_entity_poly.type
_entity_poly.pdbx_seq_one_letter_code
_entity_poly.pdbx_strand_id
1 'polypeptide(L)'
;MLMNYAVASVPPKIFEKYPHLERRPRPLRLVRNRNVDHLSPREWEGELTAGSCDIHACYHEGVAQEKAVLAKYGCDMDFTTRFSQEGFDLMRPKGGKYPGLSKEVDRSLENAAAAVDAMGSESLAGSNTNLDARILTFNAHAALAAEQTVHAAQDAAAPPGGHSLWINLNEDGSKKAHKKTILRTFMDPTFDVKDGKSHDRLLRVRYFSIGGDSWDRTASTVYSKSTANDHLLKIHGLFAALICFDTSKVSLAILQCTGIKITNTHPITYLEAAPSAEISLPDSKYEVSGQILSLVPFDESSDPSIADISWAWVTEYVSFESTKAKKASGSDASARMRHLSVTLDGRLVLPLTSTDSRQVTLEEILKILPGEKDSEKTWVFSNTQLEALGAILCDRVKSEEIRLTVPTFGMHPLPKTAAGRERQNHVGKHIFLSQQGIEEPNNVTTVAKKYPCGFCGQEMSKTGCTIAIVKAALKSSAAKPCTNAPLGCSLCSETHWKYNMLEHLQERHPTWDKTMEKSDLTAFRAKLAISEEEENRLRPQTSQPAASSQTDTARTKRRLEDIAVTPSRARVFKVARPACGSQRKTLGDTSNHVVSQAQDADVFT
;
A
#
# COMPACT_ATOMS: atom_id res chain seq x y z
N MET A 1 -5.17 -13.92 51.47
CA MET A 1 -5.99 -12.80 51.00
C MET A 1 -5.50 -12.45 49.60
N LEU A 2 -6.12 -13.05 48.59
CA LEU A 2 -5.77 -12.97 47.17
C LEU A 2 -6.96 -12.33 46.46
N MET A 3 -6.74 -11.19 45.81
CA MET A 3 -7.70 -10.59 44.89
C MET A 3 -6.89 -10.17 43.67
N ASN A 4 -6.95 -11.01 42.63
CA ASN A 4 -6.58 -10.71 41.25
C ASN A 4 -6.89 -11.96 40.43
N TYR A 5 -8.00 -11.98 39.69
CA TYR A 5 -8.14 -12.71 38.42
C TYR A 5 -9.44 -12.31 37.70
N ALA A 6 -9.35 -12.33 36.36
CA ALA A 6 -10.42 -12.35 35.34
C ALA A 6 -10.98 -11.01 34.83
N VAL A 7 -10.27 -10.40 33.86
CA VAL A 7 -10.86 -9.44 32.89
C VAL A 7 -10.47 -9.87 31.48
N ALA A 8 -11.26 -10.77 30.85
CA ALA A 8 -11.34 -10.90 29.39
C ALA A 8 -12.46 -11.86 28.91
N SER A 9 -13.69 -11.83 29.48
CA SER A 9 -14.80 -12.60 28.87
C SER A 9 -16.23 -12.25 29.32
N VAL A 10 -16.49 -11.11 29.98
CA VAL A 10 -17.88 -10.69 30.30
C VAL A 10 -18.27 -9.29 29.77
N PRO A 11 -18.21 -8.99 28.46
CA PRO A 11 -18.70 -7.69 27.99
C PRO A 11 -20.22 -7.50 28.00
N PRO A 12 -21.10 -8.41 27.52
CA PRO A 12 -22.51 -8.02 27.30
C PRO A 12 -23.32 -7.84 28.59
N LYS A 13 -23.18 -8.76 29.55
CA LYS A 13 -24.03 -8.81 30.75
C LYS A 13 -23.78 -7.67 31.74
N ILE A 14 -22.58 -7.09 31.77
CA ILE A 14 -22.27 -5.93 32.61
C ILE A 14 -22.95 -4.66 32.10
N PHE A 15 -22.99 -4.43 30.79
CA PHE A 15 -23.66 -3.25 30.22
C PHE A 15 -25.18 -3.36 30.24
N GLU A 16 -25.74 -4.58 30.22
CA GLU A 16 -27.16 -4.80 30.49
C GLU A 16 -27.52 -4.50 31.95
N LYS A 17 -26.63 -4.85 32.89
CA LYS A 17 -26.83 -4.61 34.33
C LYS A 17 -26.54 -3.16 34.74
N TYR A 18 -25.64 -2.47 34.03
CA TYR A 18 -25.23 -1.09 34.31
C TYR A 18 -25.25 -0.23 33.03
N PRO A 19 -26.45 0.18 32.56
CA PRO A 19 -26.61 0.87 31.28
C PRO A 19 -26.00 2.29 31.22
N HIS A 20 -25.59 2.84 32.37
CA HIS A 20 -24.83 4.09 32.44
C HIS A 20 -23.33 3.90 32.20
N LEU A 21 -22.81 2.67 32.24
CA LEU A 21 -21.43 2.37 31.84
C LEU A 21 -21.36 2.37 30.31
N GLU A 22 -20.55 3.26 29.74
CA GLU A 22 -20.44 3.41 28.31
C GLU A 22 -19.73 2.20 27.68
N ARG A 23 -20.34 1.61 26.64
CA ARG A 23 -19.66 0.61 25.80
C ARG A 23 -18.50 1.34 25.10
N ARG A 24 -17.26 0.98 25.46
CA ARG A 24 -15.99 1.64 25.06
C ARG A 24 -16.07 2.45 23.74
N PRO A 25 -15.56 3.70 23.69
CA PRO A 25 -15.42 4.43 22.43
C PRO A 25 -14.51 3.63 21.48
N ARG A 26 -14.97 3.46 20.24
CA ARG A 26 -14.23 2.72 19.19
C ARG A 26 -12.89 3.42 18.93
N PRO A 27 -11.76 2.69 18.87
CA PRO A 27 -10.49 3.26 18.45
C PRO A 27 -10.58 3.65 16.97
N LEU A 28 -10.48 4.95 16.69
CA LEU A 28 -10.30 5.44 15.33
C LEU A 28 -8.89 5.05 14.85
N ARG A 29 -8.81 4.18 13.83
CA ARG A 29 -7.56 3.83 13.15
C ARG A 29 -7.05 5.03 12.36
N LEU A 30 -6.30 5.91 13.01
CA LEU A 30 -5.43 6.86 12.33
C LEU A 30 -4.15 6.13 11.90
N VAL A 31 -3.98 5.97 10.60
CA VAL A 31 -2.77 5.38 10.03
C VAL A 31 -1.61 6.36 10.18
N ARG A 32 -0.75 6.05 11.16
CA ARG A 32 0.66 6.43 11.36
C ARG A 32 1.02 7.93 11.39
N ASN A 33 1.27 8.42 12.62
CA ASN A 33 2.52 9.11 12.95
C ASN A 33 2.90 8.84 14.41
N ARG A 34 4.21 8.76 14.67
CA ARG A 34 4.85 8.03 15.77
C ARG A 34 4.69 8.67 17.17
N ASN A 35 4.05 9.84 17.31
CA ASN A 35 4.05 10.64 18.54
C ASN A 35 2.70 11.34 18.87
N VAL A 36 1.53 10.70 18.72
CA VAL A 36 0.27 11.29 19.22
C VAL A 36 -0.49 10.26 20.05
N ASP A 37 -0.69 10.64 21.31
CA ASP A 37 -1.11 9.78 22.41
C ASP A 37 -2.59 9.40 22.35
N HIS A 38 -2.87 8.21 22.86
CA HIS A 38 -4.16 7.52 22.78
C HIS A 38 -5.08 7.93 23.95
N LEU A 39 -5.61 9.15 23.98
CA LEU A 39 -6.50 9.59 25.06
C LEU A 39 -7.90 9.93 24.55
N SER A 40 -8.93 9.36 25.17
CA SER A 40 -10.33 9.69 24.88
C SER A 40 -10.71 11.01 25.56
N PRO A 41 -11.50 11.89 24.93
CA PRO A 41 -11.92 13.17 25.54
C PRO A 41 -12.65 13.06 26.88
N ARG A 42 -13.13 11.86 27.26
CA ARG A 42 -13.79 11.61 28.55
C ARG A 42 -12.83 11.19 29.67
N GLU A 43 -11.59 10.78 29.33
CA GLU A 43 -10.52 10.50 30.31
C GLU A 43 -9.82 11.78 30.77
N TRP A 44 -10.18 12.92 30.18
CA TRP A 44 -9.68 14.21 30.59
C TRP A 44 -10.54 14.72 31.75
N GLU A 45 -10.08 14.46 32.98
CA GLU A 45 -10.61 15.10 34.18
C GLU A 45 -9.96 16.48 34.34
N GLY A 46 -10.76 17.52 34.64
CA GLY A 46 -10.27 18.88 34.86
C GLY A 46 -10.68 19.89 33.78
N GLU A 47 -10.18 21.12 33.90
CA GLU A 47 -10.49 22.20 32.95
C GLU A 47 -9.54 22.15 31.74
N LEU A 48 -10.11 21.94 30.54
CA LEU A 48 -9.34 21.65 29.32
C LEU A 48 -9.20 22.88 28.41
N THR A 49 -9.52 24.05 28.94
CA THR A 49 -9.29 25.29 28.24
C THR A 49 -7.79 25.55 28.21
N ALA A 50 -7.22 25.75 27.02
CA ALA A 50 -5.78 26.06 26.91
C ALA A 50 -5.35 27.28 27.73
N GLY A 51 -6.30 28.14 28.13
CA GLY A 51 -6.07 29.30 29.00
C GLY A 51 -6.01 29.00 30.50
N SER A 52 -6.42 27.82 30.96
CA SER A 52 -6.34 27.42 32.39
C SER A 52 -5.08 26.59 32.71
N CYS A 53 -4.32 26.18 31.68
CA CYS A 53 -3.06 25.46 31.86
C CYS A 53 -1.91 26.43 32.18
N ASP A 54 -1.48 26.46 33.44
CA ASP A 54 -0.21 27.08 33.81
C ASP A 54 0.94 26.13 33.46
N ILE A 55 1.49 26.32 32.26
CA ILE A 55 2.60 25.52 31.71
C ILE A 55 3.81 25.52 32.66
N HIS A 56 4.05 26.63 33.38
CA HIS A 56 5.16 26.73 34.31
C HIS A 56 4.93 25.83 35.54
N ALA A 57 3.72 25.85 36.11
CA ALA A 57 3.35 24.95 37.19
C ALA A 57 3.44 23.47 36.78
N CYS A 58 2.89 23.10 35.62
CA CYS A 58 2.97 21.73 35.09
C CYS A 58 4.42 21.26 34.87
N TYR A 59 5.30 22.15 34.41
CA TYR A 59 6.71 21.84 34.24
C TYR A 59 7.40 21.54 35.58
N HIS A 60 7.22 22.39 36.59
CA HIS A 60 7.82 22.17 37.91
C HIS A 60 7.27 20.92 38.60
N GLU A 61 5.99 20.63 38.44
CA GLU A 61 5.38 19.40 38.95
C GLU A 61 5.97 18.16 38.25
N GLY A 62 6.09 18.19 36.92
CA GLY A 62 6.73 17.11 36.16
C GLY A 62 8.19 16.89 36.58
N VAL A 63 8.95 17.97 36.79
CA VAL A 63 10.34 17.89 37.30
C VAL A 63 10.38 17.26 38.70
N ALA A 64 9.44 17.62 39.59
CA ALA A 64 9.37 17.05 40.93
C ALA A 64 9.03 15.54 40.89
N GLN A 65 8.06 15.14 40.05
CA GLN A 65 7.69 13.73 39.87
C GLN A 65 8.85 12.90 39.31
N GLU A 66 9.54 13.41 38.28
CA GLU A 66 10.68 12.72 37.68
C GLU A 66 11.86 12.60 38.65
N LYS A 67 12.17 13.66 39.42
CA LYS A 67 13.18 13.60 40.50
C LYS A 67 12.84 12.49 41.51
N ALA A 68 11.57 12.37 41.89
CA ALA A 68 11.12 11.32 42.80
C ALA A 68 11.24 9.90 42.21
N VAL A 69 11.01 9.74 40.90
CA VAL A 69 11.19 8.45 40.20
C VAL A 69 12.67 8.10 40.09
N LEU A 70 13.52 9.02 39.63
CA LEU A 70 14.96 8.78 39.48
C LEU A 70 15.65 8.49 40.82
N ALA A 71 15.23 9.16 41.89
CA ALA A 71 15.72 8.88 43.25
C ALA A 71 15.47 7.42 43.67
N LYS A 72 14.35 6.80 43.26
CA LYS A 72 14.08 5.37 43.54
C LYS A 72 15.09 4.42 42.89
N TYR A 73 15.74 4.85 41.81
CA TYR A 73 16.75 4.07 41.08
C TYR A 73 18.19 4.49 41.42
N GLY A 74 18.38 5.36 42.44
CA GLY A 74 19.71 5.87 42.81
C GLY A 74 20.30 6.86 41.80
N CYS A 75 19.48 7.43 40.93
CA CYS A 75 19.88 8.46 39.98
C CYS A 75 19.54 9.84 40.55
N ASP A 76 20.54 10.61 40.96
CA ASP A 76 20.34 12.02 41.31
C ASP A 76 20.58 12.91 40.09
N MET A 77 19.53 13.59 39.62
CA MET A 77 19.58 14.47 38.45
C MET A 77 19.00 15.84 38.79
N ASP A 78 19.85 16.87 38.74
CA ASP A 78 19.39 18.25 38.87
C ASP A 78 19.06 18.88 37.52
N PHE A 79 17.79 18.77 37.15
CA PHE A 79 17.24 19.33 35.91
C PHE A 79 17.48 20.84 35.77
N THR A 80 17.47 21.60 36.86
CA THR A 80 17.67 23.06 36.82
C THR A 80 19.09 23.38 36.36
N THR A 81 20.10 22.78 36.98
CA THR A 81 21.49 22.96 36.57
C THR A 81 21.72 22.40 35.15
N ARG A 82 21.10 21.26 34.82
CA ARG A 82 21.28 20.59 33.52
C ARG A 82 20.73 21.39 32.35
N PHE A 83 19.52 21.94 32.48
CA PHE A 83 18.87 22.72 31.42
C PHE A 83 19.26 24.19 31.41
N SER A 84 20.02 24.67 32.41
CA SER A 84 20.67 25.98 32.35
C SER A 84 21.88 26.00 31.40
N GLN A 85 22.38 24.83 30.98
CA GLN A 85 23.50 24.72 30.04
C GLN A 85 23.04 24.98 28.61
N GLU A 86 23.79 25.80 27.87
CA GLU A 86 23.46 26.09 26.47
C GLU A 86 23.46 24.82 25.61
N GLY A 87 22.39 24.63 24.84
CA GLY A 87 22.21 23.46 23.98
C GLY A 87 21.54 22.26 24.64
N PHE A 88 21.24 22.30 25.94
CA PHE A 88 20.49 21.27 26.67
C PHE A 88 19.04 21.71 26.89
N ASP A 89 18.10 20.84 26.53
CA ASP A 89 16.67 21.01 26.84
C ASP A 89 15.99 19.64 26.98
N LEU A 90 14.68 19.63 27.24
CA LEU A 90 13.89 18.40 27.42
C LEU A 90 14.03 17.42 26.23
N MET A 91 14.15 17.93 25.01
CA MET A 91 14.29 17.15 23.78
C MET A 91 15.76 16.85 23.43
N ARG A 92 16.70 17.43 24.16
CA ARG A 92 18.15 17.29 24.01
C ARG A 92 18.82 17.10 25.39
N PRO A 93 18.49 16.04 26.13
CA PRO A 93 19.00 15.83 27.49
C PRO A 93 20.53 15.63 27.57
N LYS A 94 21.16 15.32 26.43
CA LYS A 94 22.61 15.20 26.25
C LYS A 94 23.23 16.36 25.47
N GLY A 95 22.45 17.39 25.16
CA GLY A 95 22.83 18.46 24.24
C GLY A 95 22.68 18.05 22.77
N GLY A 96 23.03 18.96 21.85
CA GLY A 96 23.18 18.65 20.42
C GLY A 96 22.04 19.12 19.51
N LYS A 97 21.82 18.40 18.39
CA LYS A 97 20.77 18.69 17.39
C LYS A 97 19.46 18.01 17.78
N TYR A 98 18.32 18.60 17.44
CA TYR A 98 17.00 17.98 17.67
C TYR A 98 16.83 16.69 16.84
N PRO A 99 16.38 15.58 17.45
CA PRO A 99 16.04 14.36 16.72
C PRO A 99 15.02 14.65 15.60
N GLY A 100 15.38 14.31 14.36
CA GLY A 100 14.49 14.42 13.19
C GLY A 100 14.48 15.77 12.45
N LEU A 101 15.19 16.79 12.93
CA LEU A 101 15.33 18.07 12.20
C LEU A 101 16.62 18.16 11.38
N SER A 102 17.64 17.32 11.64
CA SER A 102 18.83 17.27 10.81
C SER A 102 18.58 16.48 9.53
N LYS A 103 19.01 17.03 8.38
CA LYS A 103 19.13 16.26 7.12
C LYS A 103 20.21 15.19 7.18
N GLU A 104 21.13 15.30 8.12
CA GLU A 104 22.14 14.29 8.41
C GLU A 104 21.46 13.07 9.05
N VAL A 105 21.87 11.88 8.58
CA VAL A 105 21.44 10.58 9.12
C VAL A 105 21.72 10.55 10.62
N ASP A 106 20.76 10.06 11.39
CA ASP A 106 20.81 10.00 12.85
C ASP A 106 22.11 9.32 13.34
N ARG A 107 22.92 10.05 14.12
CA ARG A 107 24.21 9.54 14.64
C ARG A 107 24.07 8.34 15.56
N SER A 108 22.88 8.08 16.11
CA SER A 108 22.62 6.83 16.83
C SER A 108 22.70 5.58 15.93
N LEU A 109 22.69 5.77 14.60
CA LEU A 109 22.92 4.73 13.60
C LEU A 109 24.39 4.68 13.11
N GLU A 110 25.20 5.69 13.38
CA GLU A 110 26.59 5.77 12.88
C GLU A 110 27.53 4.75 13.54
N ASN A 111 27.23 4.27 14.75
CA ASN A 111 28.03 3.21 15.39
C ASN A 111 27.96 1.87 14.65
N ALA A 112 26.97 1.67 13.76
CA ALA A 112 26.93 0.51 12.86
C ALA A 112 27.70 0.74 11.54
N ALA A 113 27.96 2.00 11.17
CA ALA A 113 28.62 2.39 9.92
C ALA A 113 30.14 2.63 10.07
N ALA A 114 30.64 2.84 11.29
CA ALA A 114 32.04 3.11 11.58
C ALA A 114 33.02 1.94 11.26
N ALA A 115 32.52 0.77 10.86
CA ALA A 115 33.35 -0.35 10.43
C ALA A 115 33.70 -0.34 8.92
N VAL A 116 33.15 0.56 8.10
CA VAL A 116 33.29 0.46 6.63
C VAL A 116 33.89 1.67 5.93
N ASP A 117 33.79 2.90 6.44
CA ASP A 117 34.19 4.08 5.65
C ASP A 117 35.35 4.88 6.26
N ALA A 118 36.56 4.32 6.15
CA ALA A 118 37.79 5.09 6.18
C ALA A 118 38.25 5.39 4.73
N MET A 119 37.54 6.27 4.01
CA MET A 119 38.10 7.06 2.90
C MET A 119 37.09 8.07 2.32
N GLY A 120 37.30 9.36 2.63
CA GLY A 120 37.01 10.48 1.72
C GLY A 120 35.64 11.16 1.80
N SER A 121 35.53 12.23 2.59
CA SER A 121 34.53 13.27 2.32
C SER A 121 35.04 14.64 2.78
N GLU A 122 35.51 15.44 1.82
CA GLU A 122 35.85 16.85 2.00
C GLU A 122 34.63 17.76 1.79
N SER A 123 34.40 18.62 2.78
CA SER A 123 33.96 20.03 2.70
C SER A 123 32.74 20.41 1.83
N LEU A 124 31.59 20.58 2.50
CA LEU A 124 30.47 21.44 2.07
C LEU A 124 29.94 22.25 3.27
N ALA A 125 30.82 23.05 3.88
CA ALA A 125 30.46 24.00 4.94
C ALA A 125 30.56 25.43 4.41
N GLY A 126 29.44 26.00 3.95
CA GLY A 126 29.44 27.40 3.55
C GLY A 126 28.15 27.88 2.91
N SER A 127 26.99 27.83 3.61
CA SER A 127 25.85 28.69 3.23
C SER A 127 24.72 28.86 4.25
N ASN A 128 24.64 28.11 5.36
CA ASN A 128 23.40 28.08 6.16
C ASN A 128 23.35 28.91 7.45
N THR A 129 24.42 29.58 7.87
CA THR A 129 24.42 30.35 9.14
C THR A 129 23.55 31.61 9.11
N ASN A 130 23.13 32.09 7.94
CA ASN A 130 22.34 33.32 7.81
C ASN A 130 20.81 33.10 7.87
N LEU A 131 20.34 31.86 7.67
CA LEU A 131 18.90 31.56 7.71
C LEU A 131 18.39 31.40 9.15
N ASP A 132 19.18 30.76 10.01
CA ASP A 132 18.81 30.52 11.40
C ASP A 132 18.71 31.82 12.22
N ALA A 133 19.57 32.80 11.93
CA ALA A 133 19.50 34.13 12.57
C ALA A 133 18.20 34.88 12.21
N ARG A 134 17.72 34.79 10.97
CA ARG A 134 16.48 35.48 10.53
C ARG A 134 15.22 34.86 11.11
N ILE A 135 15.21 33.55 11.36
CA ILE A 135 14.07 32.85 11.95
C ILE A 135 13.94 33.21 13.43
N LEU A 136 15.06 33.32 14.15
CA LEU A 136 15.07 33.67 15.58
C LEU A 136 14.71 35.14 15.85
N THR A 137 14.91 36.05 14.88
CA THR A 137 14.57 37.48 15.03
C THR A 137 13.20 37.86 14.48
N PHE A 138 12.39 36.92 13.99
CA PHE A 138 11.09 37.24 13.40
C PHE A 138 10.04 37.54 14.48
N ASN A 139 9.67 38.82 14.61
CA ASN A 139 8.58 39.23 15.50
C ASN A 139 7.22 39.10 14.79
N ALA A 140 6.57 37.96 14.97
CA ALA A 140 5.27 37.67 14.37
C ALA A 140 4.17 38.67 14.76
N HIS A 141 4.21 39.22 15.98
CA HIS A 141 3.23 40.21 16.42
C HIS A 141 3.39 41.55 15.69
N ALA A 142 4.63 42.00 15.46
CA ALA A 142 4.89 43.20 14.70
C ALA A 142 4.47 43.05 13.22
N ALA A 143 4.73 41.88 12.63
CA ALA A 143 4.30 41.58 11.27
C ALA A 143 2.76 41.54 11.14
N LEU A 144 2.07 40.90 12.09
CA LEU A 144 0.60 40.86 12.11
C LEU A 144 -0.01 42.25 12.33
N ALA A 145 0.57 43.07 13.22
CA ALA A 145 0.12 44.45 13.44
C ALA A 145 0.33 45.33 12.19
N ALA A 146 1.43 45.12 11.45
CA ALA A 146 1.67 45.78 10.18
C ALA A 146 0.66 45.36 9.10
N GLU A 147 0.33 44.07 9.01
CA GLU A 147 -0.72 43.60 8.08
C GLU A 147 -2.11 44.14 8.46
N GLN A 148 -2.44 44.17 9.75
CA GLN A 148 -3.70 44.73 10.24
C GLN A 148 -3.83 46.22 9.95
N THR A 149 -2.74 46.99 10.08
CA THR A 149 -2.75 48.42 9.74
C THR A 149 -2.86 48.65 8.23
N VAL A 150 -2.23 47.82 7.40
CA VAL A 150 -2.41 47.87 5.94
C VAL A 150 -3.85 47.53 5.54
N HIS A 151 -4.45 46.50 6.13
CA HIS A 151 -5.84 46.15 5.86
C HIS A 151 -6.81 47.23 6.35
N ALA A 152 -6.58 47.80 7.54
CA ALA A 152 -7.40 48.91 8.03
C ALA A 152 -7.30 50.15 7.14
N ALA A 153 -6.11 50.45 6.61
CA ALA A 153 -5.91 51.56 5.67
C ALA A 153 -6.57 51.30 4.31
N GLN A 154 -6.53 50.06 3.81
CA GLN A 154 -7.24 49.66 2.58
C GLN A 154 -8.76 49.71 2.75
N ASP A 155 -9.27 49.27 3.90
CA ASP A 155 -10.70 49.35 4.23
C ASP A 155 -11.15 50.82 4.34
N ALA A 156 -10.32 51.71 4.90
CA ALA A 156 -10.61 53.15 5.00
C ALA A 156 -10.49 53.88 3.65
N ALA A 157 -9.66 53.40 2.73
CA ALA A 157 -9.46 53.98 1.40
C ALA A 157 -10.47 53.48 0.35
N ALA A 158 -11.31 52.50 0.69
CA ALA A 158 -12.33 52.01 -0.22
C ALA A 158 -13.39 53.09 -0.49
N PRO A 159 -13.72 53.40 -1.76
CA PRO A 159 -14.69 54.43 -2.09
C PRO A 159 -16.07 54.08 -1.48
N PRO A 160 -16.81 55.07 -0.94
CA PRO A 160 -18.14 54.84 -0.37
C PRO A 160 -19.07 54.29 -1.45
N GLY A 161 -19.34 52.98 -1.39
CA GLY A 161 -20.06 52.22 -2.42
C GLY A 161 -19.33 50.96 -2.93
N GLY A 162 -18.06 50.78 -2.61
CA GLY A 162 -17.31 49.56 -2.94
C GLY A 162 -17.84 48.34 -2.16
N HIS A 163 -18.18 47.26 -2.85
CA HIS A 163 -18.61 46.02 -2.19
C HIS A 163 -17.46 45.42 -1.37
N SER A 164 -17.57 45.43 -0.04
CA SER A 164 -16.60 44.74 0.83
C SER A 164 -16.61 43.23 0.56
N LEU A 165 -15.44 42.59 0.57
CA LEU A 165 -15.29 41.14 0.48
C LEU A 165 -15.63 40.42 1.80
N TRP A 166 -15.84 41.17 2.88
CA TRP A 166 -16.12 40.68 4.23
C TRP A 166 -17.54 41.06 4.65
N ILE A 167 -18.17 40.18 5.44
CA ILE A 167 -19.46 40.41 6.09
C ILE A 167 -19.23 40.38 7.60
N ASN A 168 -19.82 41.34 8.30
CA ASN A 168 -19.88 41.35 9.76
C ASN A 168 -20.92 40.30 10.21
N LEU A 169 -20.48 39.30 10.97
CA LEU A 169 -21.35 38.24 11.50
C LEU A 169 -22.11 38.67 12.76
N ASN A 170 -21.61 39.68 13.45
CA ASN A 170 -22.21 40.26 14.65
C ASN A 170 -22.52 41.74 14.41
N GLU A 171 -23.54 42.27 15.10
CA GLU A 171 -23.97 43.67 15.00
C GLU A 171 -22.89 44.67 15.46
N ASP A 172 -22.02 44.25 16.37
CA ASP A 172 -20.88 45.02 16.88
C ASP A 172 -19.71 45.12 15.88
N GLY A 173 -19.76 44.39 14.76
CA GLY A 173 -18.70 44.33 13.76
C GLY A 173 -17.42 43.63 14.21
N SER A 174 -17.39 43.01 15.40
CA SER A 174 -16.18 42.40 15.98
C SER A 174 -15.75 41.13 15.25
N LYS A 175 -16.71 40.42 14.65
CA LYS A 175 -16.47 39.22 13.85
C LYS A 175 -16.75 39.47 12.38
N LYS A 176 -15.71 39.42 11.56
CA LYS A 176 -15.81 39.48 10.11
C LYS A 176 -15.52 38.12 9.50
N ALA A 177 -16.33 37.71 8.53
CA ALA A 177 -16.06 36.52 7.72
C ALA A 177 -16.14 36.87 6.23
N HIS A 178 -15.27 36.23 5.45
CA HIS A 178 -15.18 36.49 4.02
C HIS A 178 -16.46 35.99 3.32
N LYS A 179 -17.02 36.78 2.38
CA LYS A 179 -18.25 36.48 1.63
C LYS A 179 -18.23 35.09 0.99
N LYS A 180 -17.09 34.74 0.38
CA LYS A 180 -16.86 33.40 -0.21
C LYS A 180 -17.04 32.28 0.83
N THR A 181 -16.56 32.46 2.06
CA THR A 181 -16.69 31.46 3.12
C THR A 181 -18.15 31.29 3.52
N ILE A 182 -18.88 32.40 3.71
CA ILE A 182 -20.29 32.38 4.08
C ILE A 182 -21.13 31.76 2.96
N LEU A 183 -20.94 32.19 1.71
CA LEU A 183 -21.64 31.64 0.55
C LEU A 183 -21.34 30.15 0.36
N ARG A 184 -20.10 29.72 0.60
CA ARG A 184 -19.72 28.30 0.51
C ARG A 184 -20.43 27.46 1.59
N THR A 185 -20.44 27.93 2.84
CA THR A 185 -21.14 27.24 3.93
C THR A 185 -22.67 27.24 3.72
N PHE A 186 -23.21 28.31 3.14
CA PHE A 186 -24.64 28.44 2.91
C PHE A 186 -25.14 27.64 1.69
N MET A 187 -24.37 27.62 0.59
CA MET A 187 -24.81 27.00 -0.67
C MET A 187 -24.44 25.52 -0.82
N ASP A 188 -23.44 25.03 -0.09
CA ASP A 188 -23.11 23.60 -0.10
C ASP A 188 -22.92 23.09 1.34
N PRO A 189 -24.03 22.73 2.03
CA PRO A 189 -23.97 22.14 3.37
C PRO A 189 -23.27 20.76 3.38
N THR A 190 -22.95 20.19 2.22
CA THR A 190 -22.25 18.89 2.10
C THR A 190 -20.75 19.02 1.84
N PHE A 191 -20.24 20.24 1.64
CA PHE A 191 -18.84 20.48 1.27
C PHE A 191 -17.84 20.08 2.36
N ASP A 192 -18.18 20.28 3.64
CA ASP A 192 -17.34 19.84 4.77
C ASP A 192 -17.21 18.30 4.86
N VAL A 193 -18.07 17.55 4.15
CA VAL A 193 -18.18 16.09 4.25
C VAL A 193 -17.49 15.36 3.08
N LYS A 194 -17.36 15.99 1.90
CA LYS A 194 -16.88 15.29 0.68
C LYS A 194 -15.37 15.36 0.43
N ASP A 195 -14.65 16.29 1.05
CA ASP A 195 -13.20 16.43 0.86
C ASP A 195 -12.38 15.50 1.78
N GLY A 196 -12.69 14.20 1.77
CA GLY A 196 -11.94 13.14 2.44
C GLY A 196 -10.52 12.90 1.87
N LYS A 197 -9.98 13.83 1.07
CA LYS A 197 -8.68 13.71 0.38
C LYS A 197 -7.86 15.00 0.29
N SER A 198 -8.17 16.04 1.09
CA SER A 198 -7.33 17.23 1.07
C SER A 198 -5.97 16.95 1.71
N HIS A 199 -4.93 16.81 0.88
CA HIS A 199 -3.54 16.75 1.33
C HIS A 199 -2.97 18.13 1.70
N ASP A 200 -3.74 19.21 1.52
CA ASP A 200 -3.32 20.58 1.76
C ASP A 200 -3.17 20.87 3.26
N ARG A 201 -1.97 21.32 3.65
CA ARG A 201 -1.57 21.61 5.02
C ARG A 201 -2.36 22.78 5.62
N LEU A 202 -2.67 23.80 4.82
CA LEU A 202 -3.36 25.00 5.32
C LEU A 202 -4.81 24.73 5.72
N LEU A 203 -5.46 23.77 5.04
CA LEU A 203 -6.80 23.33 5.41
C LEU A 203 -6.79 22.49 6.69
N ARG A 204 -5.80 21.63 6.91
CA ARG A 204 -5.69 20.84 8.15
C ARG A 204 -5.48 21.68 9.41
N VAL A 205 -4.74 22.79 9.30
CA VAL A 205 -4.51 23.73 10.41
C VAL A 205 -5.81 24.41 10.86
N ARG A 206 -6.84 24.43 10.01
CA ARG A 206 -8.19 24.93 10.34
C ARG A 206 -9.14 23.84 10.87
N TYR A 207 -8.59 22.76 11.44
CA TYR A 207 -9.33 21.64 12.04
C TYR A 207 -10.08 20.71 11.06
N PHE A 208 -9.75 20.74 9.77
CA PHE A 208 -10.24 19.72 8.83
C PHE A 208 -9.46 18.41 9.04
N SER A 209 -10.12 17.38 9.58
CA SER A 209 -9.51 16.07 9.80
C SER A 209 -9.35 15.30 8.48
N ILE A 210 -8.25 14.55 8.34
CA ILE A 210 -8.11 13.56 7.29
C ILE A 210 -9.00 12.37 7.68
N GLY A 211 -10.12 12.19 6.97
CA GLY A 211 -11.05 11.09 7.19
C GLY A 211 -12.25 11.47 8.05
N GLY A 212 -13.01 12.48 7.61
CA GLY A 212 -14.25 12.89 8.26
C GLY A 212 -15.11 11.69 8.61
N ASP A 213 -15.60 11.68 9.85
CA ASP A 213 -16.67 10.78 10.28
C ASP A 213 -17.82 10.95 9.29
N SER A 214 -18.17 9.85 8.60
CA SER A 214 -19.41 9.75 7.85
C SER A 214 -20.56 10.09 8.82
N TRP A 215 -21.21 11.23 8.62
CA TRP A 215 -22.38 11.64 9.43
C TRP A 215 -23.56 10.68 9.24
N ASP A 216 -23.51 9.80 8.25
CA ASP A 216 -24.45 8.69 8.10
C ASP A 216 -24.16 7.59 9.14
N ARG A 217 -24.38 7.90 10.42
CA ARG A 217 -24.53 6.89 11.49
C ARG A 217 -25.80 6.06 11.29
N THR A 218 -26.66 6.45 10.36
CA THR A 218 -27.85 5.73 9.91
C THR A 218 -27.59 4.73 8.78
N ALA A 219 -26.42 4.77 8.13
CA ALA A 219 -25.87 3.65 7.39
C ALA A 219 -25.60 2.59 8.43
N SER A 220 -26.65 1.86 8.77
CA SER A 220 -26.64 0.70 9.63
C SER A 220 -25.38 -0.03 9.24
N THR A 221 -24.46 -0.22 10.19
CA THR A 221 -23.59 -1.39 10.16
C THR A 221 -24.48 -2.49 9.62
N VAL A 222 -24.22 -2.95 8.39
CA VAL A 222 -25.22 -3.68 7.59
C VAL A 222 -25.75 -4.90 8.35
N TYR A 223 -25.00 -5.32 9.38
CA TYR A 223 -25.26 -6.43 10.26
C TYR A 223 -25.49 -6.08 11.75
N SER A 224 -25.65 -4.81 12.17
CA SER A 224 -25.96 -4.51 13.59
C SER A 224 -27.36 -4.94 14.02
N LYS A 225 -28.23 -5.28 13.07
CA LYS A 225 -29.55 -5.88 13.32
C LYS A 225 -29.59 -7.37 12.99
N SER A 226 -28.42 -8.00 12.77
CA SER A 226 -28.34 -9.45 12.60
C SER A 226 -28.96 -10.11 13.83
N THR A 227 -29.87 -11.04 13.57
CA THR A 227 -30.66 -11.66 14.62
C THR A 227 -29.72 -12.40 15.57
N ALA A 228 -30.09 -12.50 16.85
CA ALA A 228 -29.22 -13.06 17.90
C ALA A 228 -28.70 -14.50 17.62
N ASN A 229 -29.25 -15.17 16.61
CA ASN A 229 -28.91 -16.53 16.21
C ASN A 229 -28.01 -16.64 14.98
N ASP A 230 -27.68 -15.53 14.30
CA ASP A 230 -26.82 -15.61 13.13
C ASP A 230 -25.37 -15.87 13.53
N HIS A 231 -24.82 -16.98 13.05
CA HIS A 231 -23.39 -17.25 13.16
C HIS A 231 -22.62 -16.21 12.32
N LEU A 232 -21.87 -15.35 12.99
CA LEU A 232 -21.02 -14.33 12.36
C LEU A 232 -19.56 -14.79 12.38
N LEU A 233 -18.90 -14.79 11.22
CA LEU A 233 -17.45 -14.84 11.16
C LEU A 233 -16.91 -13.47 11.54
N LYS A 234 -16.18 -13.39 12.65
CA LYS A 234 -15.53 -12.15 13.13
C LYS A 234 -14.04 -12.18 12.81
N ILE A 235 -13.38 -11.03 12.86
CA ILE A 235 -11.91 -10.99 12.96
C ILE A 235 -11.49 -11.84 14.19
N HIS A 236 -10.43 -12.63 14.03
CA HIS A 236 -9.96 -13.70 14.92
C HIS A 236 -10.80 -14.97 14.97
N GLY A 237 -11.95 -15.00 14.29
CA GLY A 237 -12.72 -16.23 14.10
C GLY A 237 -11.97 -17.23 13.21
N LEU A 238 -12.28 -18.51 13.37
CA LEU A 238 -11.67 -19.58 12.59
C LEU A 238 -12.48 -19.88 11.33
N PHE A 239 -11.80 -20.28 10.27
CA PHE A 239 -12.42 -20.79 9.07
C PHE A 239 -11.53 -21.85 8.41
N ALA A 240 -12.14 -22.78 7.70
CA ALA A 240 -11.47 -23.76 6.87
C ALA A 240 -11.44 -23.30 5.41
N ALA A 241 -10.37 -23.61 4.69
CA ALA A 241 -10.25 -23.39 3.26
C ALA A 241 -9.31 -24.42 2.62
N LEU A 242 -9.43 -24.59 1.30
CA LEU A 242 -8.46 -25.37 0.53
C LEU A 242 -7.33 -24.45 0.06
N ILE A 243 -6.11 -24.97 0.10
CA ILE A 243 -4.92 -24.34 -0.45
C ILE A 243 -4.17 -25.35 -1.31
N CYS A 244 -3.53 -24.89 -2.37
CA CYS A 244 -2.70 -25.75 -3.21
C CYS A 244 -1.23 -25.60 -2.80
N PHE A 245 -0.55 -26.72 -2.61
CA PHE A 245 0.90 -26.78 -2.55
C PHE A 245 1.36 -27.44 -3.83
N ASP A 246 2.16 -26.70 -4.62
CA ASP A 246 2.49 -27.11 -5.98
C ASP A 246 1.23 -27.24 -6.90
N THR A 247 1.39 -27.55 -8.20
CA THR A 247 0.24 -27.74 -9.11
C THR A 247 -0.59 -28.99 -8.83
N SER A 248 -0.08 -29.90 -8.00
CA SER A 248 -0.58 -31.27 -7.92
C SER A 248 -1.29 -31.62 -6.62
N LYS A 249 -1.07 -30.88 -5.53
CA LYS A 249 -1.59 -31.23 -4.21
C LYS A 249 -2.48 -30.12 -3.66
N VAL A 250 -3.70 -30.50 -3.30
CA VAL A 250 -4.62 -29.65 -2.54
C VAL A 250 -4.60 -30.12 -1.09
N SER A 251 -4.56 -29.18 -0.16
CA SER A 251 -4.57 -29.45 1.28
C SER A 251 -5.64 -28.61 1.95
N LEU A 252 -6.28 -29.19 2.96
CA LEU A 252 -7.13 -28.45 3.88
C LEU A 252 -6.26 -27.60 4.81
N ALA A 253 -6.64 -26.35 5.00
CA ALA A 253 -6.02 -25.45 5.96
C ALA A 253 -7.08 -24.87 6.89
N ILE A 254 -6.73 -24.77 8.18
CA ILE A 254 -7.48 -24.02 9.17
C ILE A 254 -6.80 -22.67 9.36
N LEU A 255 -7.58 -21.60 9.25
CA LEU A 255 -7.08 -20.23 9.27
C LEU A 255 -7.77 -19.41 10.35
N GLN A 256 -7.02 -18.49 10.94
CA GLN A 256 -7.58 -17.43 11.76
C GLN A 256 -7.82 -16.18 10.90
N CYS A 257 -9.05 -15.68 10.91
CA CYS A 257 -9.47 -14.49 10.19
C CYS A 257 -8.72 -13.24 10.65
N THR A 258 -8.05 -12.57 9.73
CA THR A 258 -7.35 -11.30 9.96
C THR A 258 -8.07 -10.10 9.35
N GLY A 259 -9.03 -10.33 8.45
CA GLY A 259 -9.79 -9.25 7.83
C GLY A 259 -10.82 -9.76 6.82
N ILE A 260 -11.95 -9.05 6.74
CA ILE A 260 -13.06 -9.33 5.84
C ILE A 260 -13.31 -8.07 5.02
N LYS A 261 -13.47 -8.21 3.69
CA LYS A 261 -13.80 -7.08 2.82
C LYS A 261 -14.84 -7.46 1.76
N ILE A 262 -15.58 -6.47 1.27
CA ILE A 262 -16.53 -6.62 0.15
C ILE A 262 -15.86 -6.10 -1.13
N THR A 263 -15.74 -6.96 -2.15
CA THR A 263 -14.97 -6.64 -3.38
C THR A 263 -15.79 -5.89 -4.42
N ASN A 264 -17.11 -6.08 -4.44
CA ASN A 264 -18.01 -5.52 -5.46
C ASN A 264 -18.52 -4.10 -5.15
N THR A 265 -18.03 -3.46 -4.08
CA THR A 265 -18.37 -2.09 -3.73
C THR A 265 -17.18 -1.17 -3.98
N HIS A 266 -17.42 -0.04 -4.64
CA HIS A 266 -16.46 1.05 -4.72
C HIS A 266 -16.95 2.22 -3.86
N PRO A 267 -16.24 2.58 -2.77
CA PRO A 267 -14.94 2.06 -2.31
C PRO A 267 -15.00 0.66 -1.67
N ILE A 268 -13.84 -0.03 -1.61
CA ILE A 268 -13.70 -1.32 -0.90
C ILE A 268 -14.05 -1.10 0.57
N THR A 269 -15.01 -1.88 1.06
CA THR A 269 -15.48 -1.78 2.45
C THR A 269 -14.90 -2.91 3.27
N TYR A 270 -14.27 -2.59 4.40
CA TYR A 270 -13.75 -3.55 5.37
C TYR A 270 -14.76 -3.76 6.49
N LEU A 271 -14.93 -5.01 6.91
CA LEU A 271 -15.91 -5.41 7.93
C LEU A 271 -15.20 -6.02 9.15
N GLU A 272 -15.76 -5.79 10.34
CA GLU A 272 -15.35 -6.45 11.58
C GLU A 272 -15.93 -7.88 11.69
N ALA A 273 -17.07 -8.10 11.04
CA ALA A 273 -17.77 -9.38 11.00
C ALA A 273 -18.65 -9.49 9.75
N ALA A 274 -18.93 -10.70 9.29
CA ALA A 274 -19.90 -10.98 8.25
C ALA A 274 -20.66 -12.29 8.53
N PRO A 275 -21.92 -12.44 8.09
CA PRO A 275 -22.69 -13.66 8.32
C PRO A 275 -22.05 -14.87 7.65
N SER A 276 -21.84 -15.94 8.40
CA SER A 276 -21.17 -17.15 7.93
C SER A 276 -21.91 -17.79 6.75
N ALA A 277 -23.25 -17.71 6.77
CA ALA A 277 -24.10 -18.19 5.70
C ALA A 277 -23.86 -17.42 4.38
N GLU A 278 -23.75 -16.09 4.44
CA GLU A 278 -23.51 -15.26 3.25
C GLU A 278 -22.08 -15.43 2.70
N ILE A 279 -21.09 -15.58 3.58
CA ILE A 279 -19.70 -15.83 3.17
C ILE A 279 -19.63 -17.11 2.33
N SER A 280 -20.36 -18.15 2.73
CA SER A 280 -20.34 -19.48 2.10
C SER A 280 -21.15 -19.59 0.81
N LEU A 281 -21.86 -18.54 0.37
CA LEU A 281 -22.70 -18.60 -0.81
C LEU A 281 -21.86 -18.76 -2.10
N PRO A 282 -22.36 -19.46 -3.13
CA PRO A 282 -21.70 -19.57 -4.43
C PRO A 282 -21.48 -18.24 -5.16
N ASP A 283 -22.19 -17.18 -4.78
CA ASP A 283 -22.07 -15.80 -5.29
C ASP A 283 -21.56 -14.82 -4.22
N SER A 284 -20.83 -15.34 -3.23
CA SER A 284 -20.27 -14.57 -2.13
C SER A 284 -19.50 -13.35 -2.63
N LYS A 285 -19.87 -12.18 -2.10
CA LYS A 285 -19.21 -10.89 -2.40
C LYS A 285 -18.04 -10.59 -1.47
N TYR A 286 -17.75 -11.54 -0.58
CA TYR A 286 -16.75 -11.40 0.46
C TYR A 286 -15.40 -11.92 -0.02
N GLU A 287 -14.36 -11.24 0.43
CA GLU A 287 -13.00 -11.73 0.38
C GLU A 287 -12.47 -11.74 1.82
N VAL A 288 -12.04 -12.92 2.27
CA VAL A 288 -11.63 -13.17 3.65
C VAL A 288 -10.13 -13.43 3.66
N SER A 289 -9.42 -12.72 4.53
CA SER A 289 -7.99 -12.93 4.77
C SER A 289 -7.76 -13.62 6.10
N GLY A 290 -6.77 -14.50 6.16
CA GLY A 290 -6.40 -15.18 7.39
C GLY A 290 -4.99 -15.74 7.39
N GLN A 291 -4.54 -16.13 8.58
CA GLN A 291 -3.26 -16.79 8.81
C GLN A 291 -3.48 -18.27 9.09
N ILE A 292 -2.68 -19.14 8.46
CA ILE A 292 -2.81 -20.59 8.60
C ILE A 292 -2.27 -21.03 9.95
N LEU A 293 -3.06 -21.80 10.70
CA LEU A 293 -2.65 -22.39 11.98
C LEU A 293 -1.65 -23.53 11.76
N SER A 294 -0.58 -23.56 12.58
CA SER A 294 0.32 -24.72 12.65
C SER A 294 -0.31 -25.79 13.53
N LEU A 295 -0.84 -26.85 12.91
CA LEU A 295 -1.50 -27.95 13.61
C LEU A 295 -0.53 -29.13 13.74
N VAL A 296 -0.45 -29.71 14.93
CA VAL A 296 0.35 -30.91 15.22
C VAL A 296 -0.60 -32.06 15.58
N PRO A 297 -0.47 -33.24 14.94
CA PRO A 297 -1.27 -34.40 15.29
C PRO A 297 -0.81 -34.98 16.62
N PHE A 298 -1.76 -35.50 17.39
CA PHE A 298 -1.52 -36.22 18.62
C PHE A 298 -2.60 -37.29 18.81
N ASP A 299 -2.30 -38.32 19.60
CA ASP A 299 -3.27 -39.36 19.95
C ASP A 299 -4.03 -38.92 21.21
N GLU A 300 -5.36 -38.85 21.12
CA GLU A 300 -6.21 -38.52 22.27
C GLU A 300 -6.55 -39.76 23.09
N SER A 301 -6.46 -40.95 22.50
CA SER A 301 -6.78 -42.21 23.16
C SER A 301 -5.60 -42.70 24.00
N SER A 302 -5.87 -43.06 25.26
CA SER A 302 -4.92 -43.85 26.05
C SER A 302 -4.83 -45.30 25.60
N ASP A 303 -5.81 -45.77 24.81
CA ASP A 303 -5.88 -47.12 24.28
C ASP A 303 -5.20 -47.18 22.90
N PRO A 304 -4.03 -47.85 22.77
CA PRO A 304 -3.28 -47.94 21.53
C PRO A 304 -4.01 -48.73 20.42
N SER A 305 -5.13 -49.39 20.73
CA SER A 305 -5.94 -50.11 19.74
C SER A 305 -6.89 -49.21 18.94
N ILE A 306 -7.22 -48.02 19.46
CA ILE A 306 -8.08 -47.04 18.80
C ILE A 306 -7.24 -45.80 18.49
N ALA A 307 -6.70 -45.75 17.28
CA ALA A 307 -5.98 -44.57 16.82
C ALA A 307 -6.97 -43.44 16.50
N ASP A 308 -7.30 -42.61 17.49
CA ASP A 308 -8.10 -41.40 17.31
C ASP A 308 -7.16 -40.19 17.25
N ILE A 309 -6.75 -39.86 16.02
CA ILE A 309 -5.82 -38.76 15.78
C ILE A 309 -6.59 -37.44 15.92
N SER A 310 -6.15 -36.63 16.87
CA SER A 310 -6.59 -35.25 17.04
C SER A 310 -5.47 -34.28 16.63
N TRP A 311 -5.82 -33.05 16.27
CA TRP A 311 -4.90 -32.04 15.78
C TRP A 311 -5.00 -30.81 16.68
N ALA A 312 -3.89 -30.42 17.30
CA ALA A 312 -3.81 -29.26 18.18
C ALA A 312 -3.06 -28.10 17.52
N TRP A 313 -3.56 -26.89 17.70
CA TRP A 313 -2.82 -25.69 17.32
C TRP A 313 -1.66 -25.42 18.29
N VAL A 314 -0.42 -25.41 17.80
CA VAL A 314 0.76 -25.13 18.65
C VAL A 314 1.03 -23.64 18.85
N THR A 315 0.01 -22.79 18.73
CA THR A 315 0.05 -21.32 18.89
C THR A 315 0.95 -20.59 17.88
N GLU A 316 1.49 -21.32 16.90
CA GLU A 316 2.26 -20.80 15.79
C GLU A 316 1.43 -20.78 14.52
N TYR A 317 1.79 -19.87 13.62
CA TYR A 317 1.23 -19.86 12.28
C TYR A 317 2.24 -20.45 11.30
N VAL A 318 1.74 -21.17 10.31
CA VAL A 318 2.59 -21.75 9.27
C VAL A 318 3.30 -20.62 8.52
N SER A 319 4.62 -20.69 8.49
CA SER A 319 5.46 -19.83 7.66
C SER A 319 5.94 -20.61 6.45
N PHE A 320 5.76 -20.06 5.25
CA PHE A 320 6.39 -20.60 4.06
C PHE A 320 7.60 -19.75 3.72
N GLU A 321 8.72 -20.39 3.37
CA GLU A 321 9.83 -19.68 2.78
C GLU A 321 9.35 -19.04 1.48
N SER A 322 9.27 -17.70 1.47
CA SER A 322 8.95 -16.99 0.24
C SER A 322 10.11 -17.16 -0.73
N THR A 323 9.89 -17.91 -1.81
CA THR A 323 10.87 -18.10 -2.89
C THR A 323 11.34 -16.77 -3.51
N LYS A 324 10.62 -15.66 -3.27
CA LYS A 324 10.96 -14.31 -3.73
C LYS A 324 12.09 -13.63 -2.96
N ALA A 325 12.53 -14.15 -1.81
CA ALA A 325 13.57 -13.50 -0.99
C ALA A 325 15.01 -13.77 -1.46
N LYS A 326 15.23 -14.62 -2.48
CA LYS A 326 16.55 -15.18 -2.79
C LYS A 326 17.55 -14.25 -3.53
N LYS A 327 17.42 -12.92 -3.50
CA LYS A 327 18.32 -12.01 -4.25
C LYS A 327 18.83 -10.74 -3.55
N ALA A 328 18.57 -10.53 -2.26
CA ALA A 328 19.28 -9.49 -1.51
C ALA A 328 20.50 -10.09 -0.80
N SER A 329 21.58 -10.35 -1.54
CA SER A 329 22.86 -10.73 -0.96
C SER A 329 23.48 -9.51 -0.29
N GLY A 330 23.53 -9.48 1.04
CA GLY A 330 24.31 -8.49 1.80
C GLY A 330 23.47 -7.53 2.62
N SER A 331 22.84 -8.03 3.68
CA SER A 331 22.76 -7.39 5.00
C SER A 331 21.97 -8.32 5.91
N ASP A 332 22.29 -8.30 7.21
CA ASP A 332 21.58 -9.00 8.29
C ASP A 332 20.12 -8.53 8.39
N ALA A 333 19.31 -8.93 7.41
CA ALA A 333 17.88 -8.91 7.51
C ALA A 333 17.54 -10.00 8.52
N SER A 334 17.41 -9.61 9.79
CA SER A 334 16.59 -10.34 10.76
C SER A 334 15.29 -10.67 10.01
N ALA A 335 15.20 -11.93 9.58
CA ALA A 335 14.18 -12.39 8.66
C ALA A 335 12.87 -12.27 9.43
N ARG A 336 12.19 -11.12 9.27
CA ARG A 336 10.80 -10.97 9.70
C ARG A 336 10.03 -12.04 8.94
N MET A 337 9.88 -13.19 9.57
CA MET A 337 9.00 -14.26 9.15
C MET A 337 7.62 -13.61 9.09
N ARG A 338 7.25 -13.13 7.91
CA ARG A 338 5.90 -12.63 7.68
C ARG A 338 5.05 -13.89 7.68
N HIS A 339 4.35 -14.14 8.78
CA HIS A 339 3.33 -15.17 8.85
C HIS A 339 2.48 -15.09 7.57
N LEU A 340 2.24 -16.24 6.94
CA LEU A 340 1.57 -16.25 5.65
C LEU A 340 0.13 -15.79 5.83
N SER A 341 -0.16 -14.57 5.38
CA SER A 341 -1.52 -14.08 5.22
C SER A 341 -2.02 -14.55 3.86
N VAL A 342 -3.05 -15.38 3.87
CA VAL A 342 -3.76 -15.83 2.69
C VAL A 342 -5.02 -15.00 2.55
N THR A 343 -5.36 -14.62 1.32
CA THR A 343 -6.62 -13.96 1.02
C THR A 343 -7.41 -14.81 0.04
N LEU A 344 -8.67 -15.08 0.39
CA LEU A 344 -9.53 -16.07 -0.23
C LEU A 344 -10.85 -15.43 -0.65
N ASP A 345 -11.37 -15.88 -1.78
CA ASP A 345 -12.77 -15.66 -2.17
C ASP A 345 -13.70 -16.36 -1.17
N GLY A 346 -14.78 -15.71 -0.73
CA GLY A 346 -15.70 -16.25 0.26
C GLY A 346 -16.29 -17.61 -0.13
N ARG A 347 -16.42 -17.91 -1.43
CA ARG A 347 -16.86 -19.22 -1.95
C ARG A 347 -15.98 -20.38 -1.47
N LEU A 348 -14.70 -20.11 -1.22
CA LEU A 348 -13.69 -21.07 -0.73
C LEU A 348 -13.57 -21.09 0.79
N VAL A 349 -14.36 -20.29 1.49
CA VAL A 349 -14.29 -20.12 2.95
C VAL A 349 -15.44 -20.89 3.58
N LEU A 350 -15.10 -21.74 4.55
CA LEU A 350 -16.06 -22.41 5.42
C LEU A 350 -15.85 -21.91 6.85
N PRO A 351 -16.62 -20.90 7.31
CA PRO A 351 -16.52 -20.38 8.67
C PRO A 351 -16.76 -21.50 9.69
N LEU A 352 -15.90 -21.60 10.70
CA LEU A 352 -16.04 -22.59 11.77
C LEU A 352 -16.81 -21.99 12.93
N THR A 353 -17.70 -22.80 13.50
CA THR A 353 -18.45 -22.48 14.70
C THR A 353 -17.77 -23.07 15.94
N SER A 354 -18.27 -22.73 17.12
CA SER A 354 -17.77 -23.30 18.38
C SER A 354 -18.03 -24.81 18.52
N THR A 355 -18.90 -25.40 17.69
CA THR A 355 -19.10 -26.86 17.66
C THR A 355 -18.07 -27.57 16.80
N ASP A 356 -17.44 -26.86 15.87
CA ASP A 356 -16.46 -27.42 14.93
C ASP A 356 -15.04 -27.43 15.49
N SER A 357 -14.82 -26.80 16.65
CA SER A 357 -13.52 -26.76 17.31
C SER A 357 -13.69 -26.82 18.83
N ARG A 358 -12.91 -27.67 19.49
CA ARG A 358 -12.86 -27.70 20.95
C ARG A 358 -11.75 -26.76 21.42
N GLN A 359 -12.09 -25.79 22.27
CA GLN A 359 -11.07 -25.02 22.99
C GLN A 359 -10.60 -25.82 24.20
N VAL A 360 -9.29 -26.04 24.27
CA VAL A 360 -8.64 -26.81 25.33
C VAL A 360 -7.59 -25.92 26.00
N THR A 361 -7.35 -26.11 27.30
CA THR A 361 -6.28 -25.40 28.01
C THR A 361 -4.92 -25.92 27.55
N LEU A 362 -3.93 -25.04 27.47
CA LEU A 362 -2.60 -25.43 27.03
C LEU A 362 -2.01 -26.51 27.96
N GLU A 363 -2.30 -26.46 29.27
CA GLU A 363 -1.84 -27.44 30.27
C GLU A 363 -2.24 -28.89 29.96
N GLU A 364 -3.42 -29.12 29.37
CA GLU A 364 -3.87 -30.46 28.97
C GLU A 364 -3.06 -30.97 27.78
N ILE A 365 -2.72 -30.09 26.84
CA ILE A 365 -1.96 -30.44 25.63
C ILE A 365 -0.47 -30.54 25.91
N LEU A 366 0.10 -29.72 26.80
CA LEU A 366 1.53 -29.75 27.10
C LEU A 366 1.99 -31.03 27.78
N LYS A 367 1.08 -31.78 28.40
CA LYS A 367 1.36 -33.14 28.87
C LYS A 367 1.71 -34.09 27.72
N ILE A 368 1.24 -33.77 26.51
CA ILE A 368 1.35 -34.60 25.31
C ILE A 368 2.39 -34.01 24.34
N LEU A 369 2.43 -32.68 24.19
CA LEU A 369 3.32 -31.97 23.27
C LEU A 369 4.36 -31.12 24.03
N PRO A 370 5.66 -31.37 23.85
CA PRO A 370 6.70 -30.57 24.50
C PRO A 370 6.80 -29.17 23.88
N GLY A 371 6.55 -28.11 24.66
CA GLY A 371 6.82 -26.72 24.27
C GLY A 371 6.44 -25.68 25.34
N GLU A 372 7.32 -24.72 25.64
CA GLU A 372 7.01 -23.57 26.51
C GLU A 372 6.30 -22.48 25.69
N LYS A 373 5.03 -22.15 25.99
CA LYS A 373 4.32 -21.04 25.33
C LYS A 373 3.31 -20.30 26.21
N ASP A 374 3.11 -19.02 25.88
CA ASP A 374 2.41 -17.99 26.67
C ASP A 374 0.87 -17.94 26.51
N SER A 375 0.24 -18.84 25.75
CA SER A 375 -1.22 -18.78 25.53
C SER A 375 -1.99 -19.67 26.50
N GLU A 376 -3.04 -19.16 27.15
CA GLU A 376 -3.88 -19.94 28.05
C GLU A 376 -4.74 -21.01 27.34
N LYS A 377 -5.04 -20.81 26.05
CA LYS A 377 -6.00 -21.64 25.29
C LYS A 377 -5.51 -21.96 23.89
N THR A 378 -5.85 -23.16 23.44
CA THR A 378 -5.59 -23.66 22.09
C THR A 378 -6.84 -24.32 21.50
N TRP A 379 -6.82 -24.56 20.18
CA TRP A 379 -7.89 -25.22 19.44
C TRP A 379 -7.48 -26.64 19.08
N VAL A 380 -8.40 -27.58 19.28
CA VAL A 380 -8.26 -28.99 18.92
C VAL A 380 -9.35 -29.36 17.91
N PHE A 381 -8.96 -30.14 16.92
CA PHE A 381 -9.82 -30.67 15.86
C PHE A 381 -9.63 -32.19 15.77
N SER A 382 -10.71 -32.97 15.74
CA SER A 382 -10.57 -34.41 15.46
C SER A 382 -10.29 -34.64 13.97
N ASN A 383 -9.61 -35.75 13.64
CA ASN A 383 -9.34 -36.08 12.25
C ASN A 383 -10.65 -36.23 11.44
N THR A 384 -11.67 -36.86 12.02
CA THR A 384 -13.01 -37.00 11.40
C THR A 384 -13.65 -35.64 11.08
N GLN A 385 -13.49 -34.64 11.96
CA GLN A 385 -13.98 -33.28 11.68
C GLN A 385 -13.22 -32.65 10.51
N LEU A 386 -11.90 -32.75 10.49
CA LEU A 386 -11.09 -32.21 9.39
C LEU A 386 -11.43 -32.89 8.05
N GLU A 387 -11.61 -34.21 8.04
CA GLU A 387 -12.04 -34.94 6.84
C GLU A 387 -13.42 -34.49 6.34
N ALA A 388 -14.38 -34.28 7.24
CA ALA A 388 -15.70 -33.76 6.89
C ALA A 388 -15.62 -32.33 6.30
N LEU A 389 -14.84 -31.43 6.92
CA LEU A 389 -14.60 -30.08 6.39
C LEU A 389 -13.93 -30.13 5.01
N GLY A 390 -12.95 -31.01 4.84
CA GLY A 390 -12.28 -31.26 3.57
C GLY A 390 -13.23 -31.75 2.48
N ALA A 391 -14.11 -32.69 2.80
CA ALA A 391 -15.11 -33.21 1.87
C ALA A 391 -16.08 -32.12 1.39
N ILE A 392 -16.59 -31.29 2.31
CA ILE A 392 -17.48 -30.15 1.99
C ILE A 392 -16.78 -29.17 1.04
N LEU A 393 -15.53 -28.80 1.34
CA LEU A 393 -14.80 -27.86 0.50
C LEU A 393 -14.44 -28.48 -0.86
N CYS A 394 -14.03 -29.75 -0.91
CA CYS A 394 -13.76 -30.44 -2.16
C CYS A 394 -14.99 -30.51 -3.09
N ASP A 395 -16.19 -30.65 -2.52
CA ASP A 395 -17.45 -30.58 -3.27
C ASP A 395 -17.69 -29.20 -3.88
N ARG A 396 -17.43 -28.12 -3.13
CA ARG A 396 -17.54 -26.73 -3.62
C ARG A 396 -16.59 -26.43 -4.79
N VAL A 397 -15.39 -27.02 -4.78
CA VAL A 397 -14.37 -26.79 -5.81
C VAL A 397 -14.50 -27.78 -6.98
N LYS A 398 -15.66 -28.41 -7.19
CA LYS A 398 -15.93 -29.21 -8.40
C LYS A 398 -15.97 -28.35 -9.67
N SER A 399 -16.38 -27.08 -9.58
CA SER A 399 -16.36 -26.13 -10.69
C SER A 399 -14.93 -25.71 -11.05
N GLU A 400 -14.58 -25.77 -12.34
CA GLU A 400 -13.27 -25.35 -12.85
C GLU A 400 -12.96 -23.88 -12.53
N GLU A 401 -13.96 -23.00 -12.58
CA GLU A 401 -13.81 -21.57 -12.25
C GLU A 401 -13.31 -21.38 -10.82
N ILE A 402 -13.89 -22.12 -9.87
CA ILE A 402 -13.53 -22.05 -8.45
C ILE A 402 -12.17 -22.72 -8.19
N ARG A 403 -11.81 -23.78 -8.93
CA ARG A 403 -10.46 -24.39 -8.84
C ARG A 403 -9.36 -23.39 -9.14
N LEU A 404 -9.59 -22.49 -10.09
CA LEU A 404 -8.62 -21.48 -10.49
C LEU A 404 -8.43 -20.36 -9.46
N THR A 405 -9.36 -20.21 -8.51
CA THR A 405 -9.26 -19.21 -7.42
C THR A 405 -8.60 -19.75 -6.15
N VAL A 406 -8.35 -21.07 -6.06
CA VAL A 406 -7.65 -21.67 -4.93
C VAL A 406 -6.20 -21.17 -4.87
N PRO A 407 -5.76 -20.55 -3.75
CA PRO A 407 -4.42 -19.98 -3.67
C PRO A 407 -3.38 -21.09 -3.69
N THR A 408 -2.34 -20.90 -4.52
CA THR A 408 -1.25 -21.86 -4.71
C THR A 408 0.05 -21.33 -4.10
N PHE A 409 0.69 -22.14 -3.26
CA PHE A 409 1.94 -21.87 -2.57
C PHE A 409 3.05 -22.85 -3.00
N GLY A 410 4.31 -22.48 -2.74
CA GLY A 410 5.46 -23.35 -2.99
C GLY A 410 5.93 -23.44 -4.45
N MET A 411 5.12 -23.02 -5.42
CA MET A 411 5.60 -22.87 -6.78
C MET A 411 6.56 -21.67 -6.87
N HIS A 412 7.70 -21.84 -7.54
CA HIS A 412 8.24 -20.73 -8.33
C HIS A 412 7.07 -20.26 -9.19
N PRO A 413 6.57 -19.02 -9.04
CA PRO A 413 5.40 -18.61 -9.77
C PRO A 413 5.68 -18.87 -11.26
N LEU A 414 5.06 -19.91 -11.83
CA LEU A 414 4.71 -19.88 -13.24
C LEU A 414 4.00 -18.54 -13.38
N PRO A 415 4.45 -17.63 -14.26
CA PRO A 415 4.10 -16.21 -14.22
C PRO A 415 2.58 -16.00 -14.34
N LYS A 416 1.88 -16.16 -13.23
CA LYS A 416 0.48 -15.86 -13.02
C LYS A 416 0.50 -14.61 -12.14
N THR A 417 -0.04 -13.54 -12.72
CA THR A 417 -0.05 -12.14 -12.24
C THR A 417 1.22 -11.31 -12.44
N ALA A 418 2.06 -11.74 -13.37
CA ALA A 418 2.65 -10.76 -14.26
C ALA A 418 1.46 -9.98 -14.87
N ALA A 419 1.26 -8.71 -14.50
CA ALA A 419 0.15 -7.88 -15.00
C ALA A 419 0.05 -8.10 -16.52
N GLY A 420 -1.13 -8.17 -17.15
CA GLY A 420 -1.31 -8.73 -18.50
C GLY A 420 -0.26 -8.31 -19.57
N ARG A 421 0.37 -7.15 -19.39
CA ARG A 421 1.55 -6.65 -20.12
C ARG A 421 2.82 -7.52 -20.00
N GLU A 422 3.19 -7.99 -18.82
CA GLU A 422 4.36 -8.85 -18.62
C GLU A 422 4.13 -10.26 -19.19
N ARG A 423 2.90 -10.78 -19.10
CA ARG A 423 2.53 -12.04 -19.76
C ARG A 423 2.66 -11.93 -21.28
N GLN A 424 2.19 -10.83 -21.86
CA GLN A 424 2.36 -10.55 -23.29
C GLN A 424 3.84 -10.49 -23.70
N ASN A 425 4.71 -9.84 -22.91
CA ASN A 425 6.14 -9.82 -23.19
C ASN A 425 6.77 -11.22 -23.16
N HIS A 426 6.42 -12.01 -22.15
CA HIS A 426 6.94 -13.35 -21.97
C HIS A 426 6.48 -14.30 -23.09
N VAL A 427 5.17 -14.36 -23.34
CA VAL A 427 4.58 -15.21 -24.39
C VAL A 427 5.01 -14.74 -25.79
N GLY A 428 5.11 -13.43 -26.01
CA GLY A 428 5.62 -12.87 -27.25
C GLY A 428 7.06 -13.32 -27.55
N LYS A 429 7.94 -13.38 -26.54
CA LYS A 429 9.29 -13.94 -26.70
C LYS A 429 9.26 -15.42 -27.13
N HIS A 430 8.43 -16.22 -26.49
CA HIS A 430 8.27 -17.65 -26.84
C HIS A 430 7.77 -17.86 -28.26
N ILE A 431 6.77 -17.08 -28.69
CA ILE A 431 6.26 -17.12 -30.06
C ILE A 431 7.36 -16.75 -31.06
N PHE A 432 8.10 -15.68 -30.77
CA PHE A 432 9.21 -15.25 -31.63
C PHE A 432 10.27 -16.35 -31.80
N LEU A 433 10.75 -16.94 -30.70
CA LEU A 433 11.78 -17.98 -30.76
C LEU A 433 11.28 -19.26 -31.41
N SER A 434 10.02 -19.65 -31.15
CA SER A 434 9.39 -20.79 -31.82
C SER A 434 9.30 -20.59 -33.34
N GLN A 435 9.02 -19.37 -33.82
CA GLN A 435 9.01 -19.06 -35.26
C GLN A 435 10.40 -19.08 -35.89
N GLN A 436 11.45 -18.82 -35.10
CA GLN A 436 12.85 -18.95 -35.52
C GLN A 436 13.38 -20.39 -35.43
N GLY A 437 12.57 -21.35 -34.97
CA GLY A 437 13.00 -22.73 -34.75
C GLY A 437 14.00 -22.88 -33.60
N ILE A 438 14.06 -21.90 -32.69
CA ILE A 438 14.94 -21.93 -31.52
C ILE A 438 14.15 -22.52 -30.34
N GLU A 439 14.55 -23.70 -29.89
CA GLU A 439 13.98 -24.32 -28.69
C GLU A 439 14.49 -23.60 -27.42
N GLU A 440 13.57 -23.16 -26.56
CA GLU A 440 13.94 -22.57 -25.28
C GLU A 440 14.24 -23.67 -24.24
N PRO A 441 15.47 -23.73 -23.69
CA PRO A 441 15.75 -24.63 -22.58
C PRO A 441 14.93 -24.17 -21.37
N ASN A 442 14.07 -25.06 -20.85
CA ASN A 442 13.14 -24.84 -19.72
C ASN A 442 11.75 -24.28 -20.06
N ASN A 443 11.31 -24.32 -21.31
CA ASN A 443 9.94 -23.91 -21.60
C ASN A 443 8.93 -24.99 -21.20
N VAL A 444 8.13 -24.70 -20.17
CA VAL A 444 7.09 -25.60 -19.64
C VAL A 444 5.88 -25.66 -20.58
N THR A 445 5.73 -24.70 -21.51
CA THR A 445 4.55 -24.58 -22.37
C THR A 445 4.93 -24.56 -23.85
N THR A 446 4.53 -25.59 -24.58
CA THR A 446 4.69 -25.66 -26.04
C THR A 446 3.81 -24.60 -26.71
N VAL A 447 4.43 -23.67 -27.43
CA VAL A 447 3.72 -22.68 -28.25
C VAL A 447 3.05 -23.40 -29.42
N ALA A 448 1.80 -23.07 -29.71
CA ALA A 448 1.12 -23.61 -30.88
C ALA A 448 1.86 -23.21 -32.16
N LYS A 449 2.10 -24.18 -33.04
CA LYS A 449 2.81 -23.93 -34.31
C LYS A 449 2.03 -23.03 -35.26
N LYS A 450 0.70 -23.06 -35.17
CA LYS A 450 -0.22 -22.32 -36.04
C LYS A 450 -1.01 -21.30 -35.23
N TYR A 451 -0.96 -20.04 -35.62
CA TYR A 451 -1.68 -18.92 -34.97
C TYR A 451 -1.65 -18.92 -33.41
N PRO A 452 -0.47 -18.95 -32.76
CA PRO A 452 -0.40 -18.89 -31.31
C PRO A 452 -0.92 -17.56 -30.76
N CYS A 453 -1.76 -17.61 -29.74
CA CYS A 453 -2.24 -16.43 -29.02
C CYS A 453 -1.09 -15.73 -28.29
N GLY A 454 -0.84 -14.45 -28.55
CA GLY A 454 0.17 -13.63 -27.87
C GLY A 454 -0.03 -13.44 -26.36
N PHE A 455 -1.13 -13.94 -25.78
CA PHE A 455 -1.37 -13.92 -24.34
C PHE A 455 -1.14 -15.26 -23.65
N CYS A 456 -1.44 -16.39 -24.28
CA CYS A 456 -1.30 -17.73 -23.68
C CYS A 456 -0.43 -18.71 -24.47
N GLY A 457 0.00 -18.37 -25.68
CA GLY A 457 0.79 -19.22 -26.57
C GLY A 457 0.01 -20.36 -27.24
N GLN A 458 -1.27 -20.54 -26.90
CA GLN A 458 -2.10 -21.62 -27.44
C GLN A 458 -2.79 -21.23 -28.75
N GLU A 459 -3.24 -22.22 -29.51
CA GLU A 459 -3.90 -22.02 -30.81
C GLU A 459 -5.23 -21.27 -30.65
N MET A 460 -5.41 -20.16 -31.38
CA MET A 460 -6.61 -19.31 -31.30
C MET A 460 -7.91 -20.02 -31.67
N SER A 461 -7.85 -21.08 -32.50
CA SER A 461 -9.04 -21.84 -32.94
C SER A 461 -9.61 -22.74 -31.84
N LYS A 462 -8.80 -23.15 -30.87
CA LYS A 462 -9.15 -24.15 -29.85
C LYS A 462 -9.47 -23.56 -28.50
N THR A 463 -9.02 -22.34 -28.25
CA THR A 463 -9.04 -21.75 -26.91
C THR A 463 -9.94 -20.54 -26.96
N GLY A 464 -11.02 -20.55 -26.17
CA GLY A 464 -11.91 -19.40 -25.98
C GLY A 464 -11.23 -18.25 -25.22
N CYS A 465 -9.99 -17.91 -25.59
CA CYS A 465 -9.21 -16.83 -25.03
C CYS A 465 -9.88 -15.50 -25.42
N THR A 466 -10.81 -15.05 -24.58
CA THR A 466 -11.47 -13.75 -24.69
C THR A 466 -10.49 -12.65 -24.34
N ILE A 467 -9.69 -12.25 -25.33
CA ILE A 467 -8.73 -11.15 -25.19
C ILE A 467 -9.52 -9.84 -25.16
N ALA A 468 -9.70 -9.25 -23.98
CA ALA A 468 -10.02 -7.83 -23.89
C ALA A 468 -8.89 -7.05 -24.55
N ILE A 469 -9.19 -6.20 -25.54
CA ILE A 469 -8.23 -5.44 -26.34
C ILE A 469 -7.32 -4.64 -25.41
N VAL A 470 -6.15 -5.18 -25.09
CA VAL A 470 -5.16 -4.50 -24.25
C VAL A 470 -4.57 -3.38 -25.10
N LYS A 471 -4.69 -2.11 -24.64
CA LYS A 471 -4.03 -0.96 -25.29
C LYS A 471 -2.54 -1.29 -25.49
N ALA A 472 -2.19 -1.54 -26.75
CA ALA A 472 -0.96 -2.19 -27.15
C ALA A 472 0.30 -1.32 -26.94
N ALA A 473 1.40 -1.95 -26.54
CA ALA A 473 2.72 -1.35 -26.62
C ALA A 473 3.26 -1.52 -28.04
N LEU A 474 2.99 -0.56 -28.93
CA LEU A 474 3.51 -0.55 -30.31
C LEU A 474 5.01 -0.20 -30.40
N LYS A 475 5.66 0.13 -29.29
CA LYS A 475 7.08 0.50 -29.24
C LYS A 475 7.84 -0.43 -28.32
N SER A 476 8.91 -1.02 -28.85
CA SER A 476 9.84 -1.82 -28.04
C SER A 476 10.60 -0.89 -27.10
N SER A 477 10.88 -1.35 -25.89
CA SER A 477 11.70 -0.65 -24.89
C SER A 477 12.48 -1.67 -24.06
N ALA A 478 13.45 -1.22 -23.26
CA ALA A 478 14.17 -2.11 -22.35
C ALA A 478 13.23 -2.87 -21.39
N ALA A 479 12.14 -2.24 -20.94
CA ALA A 479 11.13 -2.87 -20.08
C ALA A 479 10.09 -3.71 -20.86
N LYS A 480 9.98 -3.51 -22.17
CA LYS A 480 9.00 -4.18 -23.05
C LYS A 480 9.70 -4.56 -24.36
N PRO A 481 10.47 -5.65 -24.37
CA PRO A 481 11.22 -6.02 -25.54
C PRO A 481 10.31 -6.44 -26.70
N CYS A 482 9.09 -6.92 -26.41
CA CYS A 482 8.15 -7.43 -27.40
C CYS A 482 7.06 -6.40 -27.78
N THR A 483 6.82 -6.24 -29.08
CA THR A 483 5.74 -5.43 -29.67
C THR A 483 4.60 -6.27 -30.21
N ASN A 484 4.56 -7.57 -29.85
CA ASN A 484 3.53 -8.49 -30.33
C ASN A 484 2.16 -8.04 -29.83
N ALA A 485 1.38 -7.40 -30.70
CA ALA A 485 0.09 -6.79 -30.40
C ALA A 485 -0.98 -7.33 -31.35
N PRO A 486 -2.27 -7.33 -30.94
CA PRO A 486 -3.35 -7.64 -31.85
C PRO A 486 -3.44 -6.55 -32.93
N LEU A 487 -3.44 -6.98 -34.19
CA LEU A 487 -3.61 -6.15 -35.38
C LEU A 487 -4.87 -6.62 -36.11
N GLY A 488 -5.75 -5.70 -36.47
CA GLY A 488 -6.85 -6.01 -37.39
C GLY A 488 -6.31 -6.19 -38.80
N CYS A 489 -6.78 -7.22 -39.51
CA CYS A 489 -6.54 -7.35 -40.94
C CYS A 489 -7.37 -6.28 -41.68
N SER A 490 -6.81 -5.67 -42.73
CA SER A 490 -7.56 -4.71 -43.56
C SER A 490 -8.33 -5.39 -44.70
N LEU A 491 -8.04 -6.66 -44.97
CA LEU A 491 -8.65 -7.45 -46.05
C LEU A 491 -9.75 -8.39 -45.56
N CYS A 492 -9.83 -8.64 -44.25
CA CYS A 492 -10.92 -9.35 -43.59
C CYS A 492 -11.18 -8.75 -42.20
N SER A 493 -12.29 -9.10 -41.57
CA SER A 493 -12.66 -8.61 -40.22
C SER A 493 -11.94 -9.33 -39.07
N GLU A 494 -10.96 -10.19 -39.35
CA GLU A 494 -10.23 -10.94 -38.33
C GLU A 494 -9.12 -10.09 -37.67
N THR A 495 -8.80 -10.43 -36.42
CA THR A 495 -7.69 -9.82 -35.65
C THR A 495 -6.66 -10.87 -35.33
N HIS A 496 -5.40 -10.61 -35.69
CA HIS A 496 -4.27 -11.53 -35.49
C HIS A 496 -3.13 -10.84 -34.76
N TRP A 497 -2.34 -11.60 -34.02
CA TRP A 497 -1.13 -11.08 -33.36
C TRP A 497 -0.09 -10.66 -34.41
N LYS A 498 0.67 -9.58 -34.15
CA LYS A 498 1.71 -9.04 -35.05
C LYS A 498 2.59 -10.13 -35.65
N TYR A 499 3.06 -11.07 -34.83
CA TYR A 499 3.96 -12.14 -35.27
C TYR A 499 3.28 -13.20 -36.15
N ASN A 500 1.96 -13.34 -36.08
CA ASN A 500 1.20 -14.29 -36.89
C ASN A 500 0.54 -13.64 -38.12
N MET A 501 0.52 -12.30 -38.18
CA MET A 501 -0.22 -11.57 -39.20
C MET A 501 0.35 -11.83 -40.61
N LEU A 502 1.66 -12.04 -40.76
CA LEU A 502 2.24 -12.36 -42.06
C LEU A 502 1.79 -13.74 -42.57
N GLU A 503 1.75 -14.74 -41.70
CA GLU A 503 1.24 -16.09 -42.02
C GLU A 503 -0.24 -16.03 -42.40
N HIS A 504 -1.05 -15.27 -41.64
CA HIS A 504 -2.46 -15.03 -41.98
C HIS A 504 -2.62 -14.44 -43.38
N LEU A 505 -1.86 -13.39 -43.72
CA LEU A 505 -1.92 -12.76 -45.03
C LEU A 505 -1.52 -13.73 -46.13
N GLN A 506 -0.48 -14.55 -45.92
CA GLN A 506 -0.05 -15.54 -46.90
C GLN A 506 -1.10 -16.65 -47.13
N GLU A 507 -1.74 -17.14 -46.07
CA GLU A 507 -2.73 -18.22 -46.17
C GLU A 507 -4.09 -17.74 -46.69
N ARG A 508 -4.61 -16.62 -46.18
CA ARG A 508 -5.98 -16.14 -46.46
C ARG A 508 -6.04 -15.09 -47.55
N HIS A 509 -4.94 -14.37 -47.78
CA HIS A 509 -4.87 -13.27 -48.74
C HIS A 509 -3.60 -13.34 -49.60
N PRO A 510 -3.36 -14.40 -50.41
CA PRO A 510 -2.10 -14.59 -51.13
C PRO A 510 -1.68 -13.43 -52.05
N THR A 511 -2.64 -12.57 -52.43
CA THR A 511 -2.45 -11.39 -53.29
C THR A 511 -2.53 -10.06 -52.53
N TRP A 512 -2.40 -10.07 -51.20
CA TRP A 512 -2.54 -8.89 -50.32
C TRP A 512 -1.60 -7.75 -50.70
N ASP A 513 -0.39 -8.08 -51.16
CA ASP A 513 0.64 -7.14 -51.59
C ASP A 513 0.25 -6.37 -52.86
N LYS A 514 -0.63 -6.94 -53.69
CA LYS A 514 -1.17 -6.32 -54.91
C LYS A 514 -2.50 -5.61 -54.68
N THR A 515 -3.25 -6.00 -53.66
CA THR A 515 -4.59 -5.46 -53.39
C THR A 515 -4.57 -4.20 -52.53
N MET A 516 -3.57 -4.00 -51.67
CA MET A 516 -3.44 -2.79 -50.87
C MET A 516 -2.85 -1.62 -51.67
N GLU A 517 -3.35 -0.40 -51.42
CA GLU A 517 -2.73 0.81 -51.94
C GLU A 517 -1.26 0.90 -51.47
N LYS A 518 -0.35 1.41 -52.31
CA LYS A 518 1.10 1.47 -51.98
C LYS A 518 1.40 2.23 -50.67
N SER A 519 0.63 3.29 -50.40
CA SER A 519 0.73 4.10 -49.18
C SER A 519 0.39 3.25 -47.94
N ASP A 520 -0.76 2.58 -47.96
CA ASP A 520 -1.23 1.69 -46.90
C ASP A 520 -0.35 0.46 -46.73
N LEU A 521 0.13 -0.13 -47.83
CA LEU A 521 1.04 -1.28 -47.82
C LEU A 521 2.33 -0.95 -47.07
N THR A 522 2.88 0.25 -47.29
CA THR A 522 4.11 0.70 -46.62
C THR A 522 3.88 0.88 -45.13
N ALA A 523 2.79 1.55 -44.75
CA ALA A 523 2.43 1.75 -43.33
C ALA A 523 2.13 0.43 -42.61
N PHE A 524 1.48 -0.52 -43.30
CA PHE A 524 1.14 -1.83 -42.75
C PHE A 524 2.38 -2.72 -42.61
N ARG A 525 3.27 -2.75 -43.62
CA ARG A 525 4.57 -3.44 -43.51
C ARG A 525 5.42 -2.90 -42.35
N ALA A 526 5.40 -1.58 -42.11
CA ALA A 526 6.08 -0.98 -40.97
C ALA A 526 5.51 -1.45 -39.61
N LYS A 527 4.21 -1.76 -39.52
CA LYS A 527 3.59 -2.34 -38.32
C LYS A 527 3.96 -3.82 -38.12
N LEU A 528 4.16 -4.56 -39.21
CA LEU A 528 4.56 -5.98 -39.18
C LEU A 528 6.04 -6.17 -38.89
N ALA A 529 6.89 -5.24 -39.33
CA ALA A 529 8.33 -5.32 -39.18
C ALA A 529 8.74 -5.46 -37.69
N ILE A 530 9.55 -6.48 -37.41
CA ILE A 530 10.25 -6.64 -36.13
C ILE A 530 11.56 -5.87 -36.27
N SER A 531 11.75 -4.82 -35.47
CA SER A 531 12.99 -4.03 -35.54
C SER A 531 14.18 -4.87 -35.10
N GLU A 532 15.38 -4.60 -35.64
CA GLU A 532 16.61 -5.28 -35.23
C GLU A 532 16.86 -5.17 -33.71
N GLU A 533 16.52 -4.02 -33.11
CA GLU A 533 16.58 -3.82 -31.66
C GLU A 533 15.64 -4.73 -30.87
N GLU A 534 14.44 -4.97 -31.39
CA GLU A 534 13.46 -5.89 -30.79
C GLU A 534 13.94 -7.33 -30.92
N GLU A 535 14.41 -7.73 -32.10
CA GLU A 535 15.00 -9.04 -32.33
C GLU A 535 16.19 -9.31 -31.40
N ASN A 536 17.13 -8.36 -31.28
CA ASN A 536 18.29 -8.47 -30.40
C ASN A 536 17.91 -8.56 -28.92
N ARG A 537 16.80 -7.95 -28.51
CA ARG A 537 16.29 -8.06 -27.12
C ARG A 537 15.54 -9.36 -26.86
N LEU A 538 14.96 -9.99 -27.89
CA LEU A 538 14.20 -11.24 -27.77
C LEU A 538 15.08 -12.49 -27.89
N ARG A 539 16.18 -12.41 -28.65
CA ARG A 539 17.16 -13.49 -28.73
C ARG A 539 17.74 -13.79 -27.34
N PRO A 540 17.93 -15.07 -26.98
CA PRO A 540 18.68 -15.41 -25.78
C PRO A 540 20.05 -14.73 -25.88
N GLN A 541 20.42 -13.94 -24.87
CA GLN A 541 21.80 -13.49 -24.79
C GLN A 541 22.61 -14.76 -24.56
N THR A 542 23.35 -15.19 -25.59
CA THR A 542 24.42 -16.17 -25.42
C THR A 542 25.31 -15.57 -24.35
N SER A 543 25.22 -16.12 -23.15
CA SER A 543 26.16 -15.81 -22.08
C SER A 543 27.53 -16.01 -22.69
N GLN A 544 28.23 -14.91 -23.00
CA GLN A 544 29.60 -15.01 -23.45
C GLN A 544 30.29 -15.86 -22.39
N PRO A 545 30.97 -16.96 -22.77
CA PRO A 545 31.75 -17.72 -21.81
C PRO A 545 32.66 -16.71 -21.12
N ALA A 546 32.54 -16.63 -19.80
CA ALA A 546 33.27 -15.66 -19.00
C ALA A 546 34.73 -15.70 -19.46
N ALA A 547 35.18 -14.62 -20.12
CA ALA A 547 36.57 -14.50 -20.52
C ALA A 547 37.39 -14.70 -19.26
N SER A 548 38.23 -15.74 -19.25
CA SER A 548 39.10 -16.06 -18.14
C SER A 548 39.90 -14.80 -17.78
N SER A 549 39.63 -14.24 -16.61
CA SER A 549 40.40 -13.13 -16.09
C SER A 549 41.81 -13.64 -15.81
N GLN A 550 42.72 -13.46 -16.76
CA GLN A 550 44.14 -13.47 -16.47
C GLN A 550 44.42 -12.31 -15.51
N THR A 551 44.99 -12.68 -14.37
CA THR A 551 45.37 -11.80 -13.28
C THR A 551 46.50 -10.88 -13.72
N ASP A 552 46.18 -9.60 -13.94
CA ASP A 552 47.15 -8.56 -14.29
C ASP A 552 47.78 -7.96 -13.01
N THR A 553 48.75 -8.67 -12.44
CA THR A 553 49.61 -8.20 -11.33
C THR A 553 50.81 -7.42 -11.88
N ALA A 554 50.60 -6.26 -12.51
CA ALA A 554 51.73 -5.44 -12.98
C ALA A 554 51.45 -3.93 -13.12
N ARG A 555 50.60 -3.33 -12.27
CA ARG A 555 50.29 -1.89 -12.36
C ARG A 555 50.31 -1.12 -11.04
N THR A 556 51.32 -1.38 -10.20
CA THR A 556 51.56 -0.60 -8.95
C THR A 556 53.03 -0.23 -8.73
N LYS A 557 53.80 0.02 -9.80
CA LYS A 557 55.19 0.49 -9.67
C LYS A 557 55.60 1.30 -10.89
N ARG A 558 55.17 2.57 -10.96
CA ARG A 558 55.74 3.67 -11.78
C ARG A 558 54.81 4.89 -11.70
N ARG A 559 54.81 5.58 -10.56
CA ARG A 559 54.32 6.97 -10.49
C ARG A 559 54.78 7.70 -9.23
N LEU A 560 56.09 7.76 -9.05
CA LEU A 560 56.75 8.71 -8.16
C LEU A 560 58.08 9.04 -8.82
N GLU A 561 58.09 10.13 -9.60
CA GLU A 561 59.25 10.95 -10.01
C GLU A 561 58.76 11.84 -11.16
N ASP A 562 58.49 13.10 -10.83
CA ASP A 562 58.74 14.31 -11.64
C ASP A 562 57.85 15.46 -11.14
N ILE A 563 58.41 16.21 -10.19
CA ILE A 563 57.94 17.53 -9.77
C ILE A 563 58.94 18.55 -10.34
N ALA A 564 58.50 19.35 -11.31
CA ALA A 564 59.24 20.53 -11.78
C ALA A 564 58.27 21.70 -12.08
N VAL A 565 58.12 22.55 -11.07
CA VAL A 565 58.19 24.03 -11.04
C VAL A 565 57.86 24.88 -12.30
N THR A 566 56.92 25.83 -12.10
CA THR A 566 56.67 27.18 -12.71
C THR A 566 55.93 27.35 -14.06
N PRO A 567 55.36 28.55 -14.36
CA PRO A 567 54.69 29.53 -13.50
C PRO A 567 53.34 30.08 -14.03
N SER A 568 52.65 30.75 -13.11
CA SER A 568 51.50 31.67 -13.21
C SER A 568 51.29 32.43 -14.53
N ARG A 569 50.03 32.45 -15.00
CA ARG A 569 49.51 33.51 -15.89
C ARG A 569 48.10 33.93 -15.48
N ALA A 570 47.98 35.21 -15.17
CA ALA A 570 46.74 35.93 -14.83
C ALA A 570 45.92 36.30 -16.08
N ARG A 571 44.71 36.83 -15.82
CA ARG A 571 43.76 37.60 -16.65
C ARG A 571 42.50 36.80 -17.07
N VAL A 572 41.28 37.35 -17.11
CA VAL A 572 40.74 38.71 -16.89
C VAL A 572 39.21 38.58 -16.81
N PHE A 573 38.58 39.42 -15.98
CA PHE A 573 37.13 39.65 -15.96
C PHE A 573 36.63 40.21 -17.30
N LYS A 574 35.50 39.69 -17.81
CA LYS A 574 34.70 40.40 -18.81
C LYS A 574 33.21 40.31 -18.49
N VAL A 575 32.67 41.45 -18.08
CA VAL A 575 31.24 41.78 -17.99
C VAL A 575 30.86 42.45 -19.32
N ALA A 576 29.73 42.07 -19.93
CA ALA A 576 28.81 42.97 -20.65
C ALA A 576 27.59 42.22 -21.22
N ARG A 577 26.39 42.73 -20.91
CA ARG A 577 25.13 42.59 -21.68
C ARG A 577 25.16 43.54 -22.91
N PRO A 578 24.29 43.40 -23.94
CA PRO A 578 22.90 43.91 -23.96
C PRO A 578 21.90 42.92 -24.62
N ALA A 579 20.62 42.79 -24.23
CA ALA A 579 19.44 43.66 -24.38
C ALA A 579 18.70 43.60 -25.74
N CYS A 580 17.37 43.49 -25.63
CA CYS A 580 16.29 43.87 -26.56
C CYS A 580 15.72 42.82 -27.55
N GLY A 581 14.39 42.69 -27.56
CA GLY A 581 13.65 41.87 -28.52
C GLY A 581 12.19 41.54 -28.13
N SER A 582 11.34 42.57 -28.10
CA SER A 582 9.87 42.51 -27.94
C SER A 582 9.17 41.68 -29.03
N GLN A 583 8.07 40.97 -28.70
CA GLN A 583 6.82 41.08 -29.48
C GLN A 583 5.58 40.50 -28.76
N ARG A 584 4.53 41.33 -28.72
CA ARG A 584 3.14 41.09 -28.31
C ARG A 584 2.44 40.04 -29.19
N LYS A 585 1.52 39.26 -28.61
CA LYS A 585 0.39 38.68 -29.35
C LYS A 585 -0.94 39.06 -28.68
N THR A 586 -1.82 39.59 -29.52
CA THR A 586 -3.16 40.11 -29.28
C THR A 586 -4.17 38.97 -29.18
N LEU A 587 -5.11 39.10 -28.23
CA LEU A 587 -6.36 38.33 -28.14
C LEU A 587 -7.36 38.89 -29.16
N GLY A 588 -8.00 38.00 -29.92
CA GLY A 588 -9.11 38.32 -30.81
C GLY A 588 -10.40 37.68 -30.29
N ASP A 589 -11.36 38.54 -29.99
CA ASP A 589 -12.78 38.25 -29.78
C ASP A 589 -13.44 37.77 -31.07
N THR A 590 -14.36 36.81 -30.97
CA THR A 590 -15.52 36.72 -31.88
C THR A 590 -16.75 36.25 -31.11
N SER A 591 -17.78 37.09 -31.18
CA SER A 591 -19.10 36.97 -30.60
C SER A 591 -20.14 36.36 -31.57
N ASN A 592 -21.16 35.73 -30.97
CA ASN A 592 -22.60 35.74 -31.32
C ASN A 592 -23.16 35.01 -32.56
N HIS A 593 -24.06 34.05 -32.27
CA HIS A 593 -25.50 33.99 -32.66
C HIS A 593 -26.11 32.72 -31.98
N VAL A 594 -27.19 32.65 -31.18
CA VAL A 594 -28.55 33.25 -31.07
C VAL A 594 -29.65 32.38 -31.72
N VAL A 595 -30.67 32.00 -30.90
CA VAL A 595 -32.02 31.39 -31.15
C VAL A 595 -32.07 29.86 -31.38
N SER A 596 -32.98 29.01 -30.86
CA SER A 596 -34.36 29.05 -30.28
C SER A 596 -34.57 27.88 -29.28
N GLN A 597 -35.15 28.05 -28.09
CA GLN A 597 -36.58 27.81 -27.72
C GLN A 597 -37.39 26.71 -28.44
N ALA A 598 -37.82 25.69 -27.67
CA ALA A 598 -39.16 25.05 -27.59
C ALA A 598 -39.00 23.80 -26.66
N GLN A 599 -39.52 23.77 -25.42
CA GLN A 599 -40.89 23.44 -24.98
C GLN A 599 -41.40 22.03 -25.33
N ASP A 600 -41.62 21.29 -24.23
CA ASP A 600 -42.73 20.39 -23.90
C ASP A 600 -42.75 18.89 -24.25
N ALA A 601 -43.11 18.17 -23.18
CA ALA A 601 -44.02 17.02 -23.07
C ALA A 601 -43.48 15.59 -23.24
N ASP A 602 -43.34 14.93 -22.09
CA ASP A 602 -44.24 13.88 -21.57
C ASP A 602 -44.51 12.55 -22.34
N VAL A 603 -44.58 11.50 -21.50
CA VAL A 603 -45.42 10.29 -21.59
C VAL A 603 -44.84 9.01 -22.25
N PHE A 604 -44.71 8.00 -21.37
CA PHE A 604 -45.00 6.57 -21.53
C PHE A 604 -45.23 5.99 -22.94
N THR A 605 -44.45 4.96 -23.28
CA THR A 605 -44.93 3.56 -23.39
C THR A 605 -43.78 2.59 -23.16
#